data_AF-A0A1D6PYJ2-F1
#
_entry.id   AF-A0A1D6PYJ2-F1
#
_cell.length_a   1.000
_cell.length_b   1.000
_cell.length_c   1.000
_cell.angle_alpha   90.00
_cell.angle_beta   90.00
_cell.angle_gamma   90.00
#
_symmetry.space_group_name_H-M   'P 1'
#
loop_
_entity.id
_entity.type
_entity.pdbx_description
1 polymer ?
#
loop_
_entity_poly.entity_id
_entity_poly.type
_entity_poly.pdbx_seq_one_letter_code
_entity_poly.pdbx_strand_id
1 'polypeptide(L)'
;MAQKDTTLQIEELLDKLSVSLTGEELEIIGKLYQQAMKLEVEFFSSQLIDQPVVAPLSRYCDPKYKLLIFSDFDLTCTIVDSSAILAEIAILSFQKANQSGIDNNLDRAKSGDLRSSWNMLSKQYMEEYEKCMERLLPPEESKSLDYDKLYKGLEVLAEFEKLANSRVVDSGVLRGMNLEDIRKAGERLILQGGCKNFFQKIVKTRENLNLDVHILSYCWCAELIRSAFSSAGCLDGLNIHSNEFAFEDSVSTGEIDRKMQSPLDKVEKFKSIRSDVDSTVPFLSVYIGDSVGDLLCLLEADIGIVIGSTTSLRRVGKQFGVSFVPLFPGLVEKQRQLAEEDASVFKARSGVLYTVSSWSEIHAFVLGSDFS
;
A
#
# COMPACT_ATOMS: atom_id res chain seq x y z
N MET A 1 -25.07 -5.32 22.67
CA MET A 1 -24.47 -4.72 23.89
C MET A 1 -23.90 -5.79 24.81
N ALA A 2 -24.64 -6.86 25.16
CA ALA A 2 -24.16 -7.92 26.06
C ALA A 2 -22.82 -8.59 25.64
N GLN A 3 -22.63 -8.93 24.35
CA GLN A 3 -21.41 -9.61 23.88
C GLN A 3 -20.14 -8.78 23.98
N LYS A 4 -20.23 -7.45 23.81
CA LYS A 4 -19.07 -6.55 23.79
C LYS A 4 -18.47 -6.38 25.19
N ASP A 5 -19.33 -6.35 26.21
CA ASP A 5 -18.93 -6.32 27.61
C ASP A 5 -18.30 -7.65 28.05
N THR A 6 -18.71 -8.78 27.47
CA THR A 6 -18.14 -10.09 27.82
C THR A 6 -16.74 -10.28 27.24
N THR A 7 -16.50 -9.86 25.99
CA THR A 7 -15.16 -9.98 25.36
C THR A 7 -14.11 -9.11 26.05
N LEU A 8 -14.44 -7.85 26.37
CA LEU A 8 -13.56 -6.96 27.11
C LEU A 8 -13.21 -7.50 28.50
N GLN A 9 -14.18 -8.11 29.19
CA GLN A 9 -13.94 -8.75 30.48
C GLN A 9 -13.05 -9.99 30.35
N ILE A 10 -13.20 -10.78 29.29
CA ILE A 10 -12.36 -11.97 29.05
C ILE A 10 -10.92 -11.57 28.76
N GLU A 11 -10.70 -10.56 27.90
CA GLU A 11 -9.36 -10.03 27.58
C GLU A 11 -8.72 -9.41 28.84
N GLU A 12 -9.44 -8.61 29.62
CA GLU A 12 -8.93 -8.09 30.90
C GLU A 12 -8.59 -9.20 31.90
N LEU A 13 -9.37 -10.28 31.91
CA LEU A 13 -9.10 -11.42 32.79
C LEU A 13 -7.85 -12.17 32.34
N LEU A 14 -7.69 -12.38 31.03
CA LEU A 14 -6.49 -12.97 30.42
C LEU A 14 -5.24 -12.14 30.72
N ASP A 15 -5.32 -10.83 30.55
CA ASP A 15 -4.23 -9.91 30.89
C ASP A 15 -3.87 -10.04 32.37
N LYS A 16 -4.85 -9.96 33.28
CA LYS A 16 -4.61 -10.07 34.73
C LYS A 16 -4.05 -11.43 35.15
N LEU A 17 -4.56 -12.51 34.57
CA LEU A 17 -4.14 -13.88 34.88
C LEU A 17 -2.77 -14.21 34.27
N SER A 18 -2.37 -13.52 33.20
CA SER A 18 -1.10 -13.75 32.51
C SER A 18 0.11 -13.11 33.18
N VAL A 19 -0.08 -12.07 34.01
CA VAL A 19 1.01 -11.35 34.71
C VAL A 19 1.88 -12.27 35.58
N SER A 20 1.28 -13.31 36.20
CA SER A 20 1.98 -14.21 37.12
C SER A 20 2.56 -15.46 36.46
N LEU A 21 2.37 -15.64 35.15
CA LEU A 21 2.78 -16.85 34.44
C LEU A 21 4.27 -16.83 34.11
N THR A 22 4.87 -18.01 34.16
CA THR A 22 6.22 -18.25 33.64
C THR A 22 6.24 -18.26 32.12
N GLY A 23 7.43 -18.14 31.51
CA GLY A 23 7.57 -18.15 30.04
C GLY A 23 7.02 -19.42 29.38
N GLU A 24 7.19 -20.58 30.00
CA GLU A 24 6.63 -21.85 29.51
C GLU A 24 5.10 -21.88 29.59
N GLU A 25 4.52 -21.38 30.69
CA GLU A 25 3.07 -21.31 30.86
C GLU A 25 2.42 -20.33 29.87
N LEU A 26 3.08 -19.21 29.58
CA LEU A 26 2.66 -18.28 28.54
C LEU A 26 2.68 -18.93 27.15
N GLU A 27 3.69 -19.74 26.84
CA GLU A 27 3.76 -20.46 25.57
C GLU A 27 2.60 -21.48 25.44
N ILE A 28 2.30 -22.21 26.51
CA ILE A 28 1.18 -23.17 26.55
C ILE A 28 -0.16 -22.44 26.36
N ILE A 29 -0.39 -21.36 27.10
CA ILE A 29 -1.63 -20.58 27.00
C ILE A 29 -1.76 -19.95 25.60
N GLY A 30 -0.66 -19.44 25.03
CA GLY A 30 -0.64 -18.94 23.66
C GLY A 30 -1.08 -20.01 22.65
N LYS A 31 -0.56 -21.24 22.78
CA LYS A 31 -0.97 -22.38 21.92
C LYS A 31 -2.45 -22.73 22.08
N LEU A 32 -2.95 -22.77 23.32
CA LEU A 32 -4.36 -23.07 23.60
C LEU A 32 -5.29 -21.98 23.07
N TYR A 33 -4.94 -20.71 23.27
CA TYR A 33 -5.70 -19.57 22.74
C TYR A 33 -5.73 -19.61 21.21
N GLN A 34 -4.60 -19.85 20.56
CA GLN A 34 -4.53 -19.99 19.10
C GLN A 34 -5.42 -21.14 18.61
N GLN A 35 -5.41 -22.29 19.30
CA GLN A 35 -6.27 -23.43 18.96
C GLN A 35 -7.76 -23.11 19.17
N ALA A 36 -8.12 -22.42 20.26
CA ALA A 36 -9.49 -22.00 20.52
C ALA A 36 -10.00 -21.04 19.43
N MET A 37 -9.21 -20.02 19.08
CA MET A 37 -9.53 -19.10 17.99
C MET A 37 -9.66 -19.82 16.64
N LYS A 38 -8.78 -20.78 16.36
CA LYS A 38 -8.87 -21.61 15.14
C LYS A 38 -10.19 -22.39 15.09
N LEU A 39 -10.55 -23.06 16.18
CA LEU A 39 -11.81 -23.83 16.26
C LEU A 39 -13.04 -22.92 16.13
N GLU A 40 -13.01 -21.73 16.71
CA GLU A 40 -14.08 -20.75 16.60
C GLU A 40 -14.25 -20.28 15.14
N VAL A 41 -13.14 -19.94 14.46
CA VAL A 41 -13.15 -19.56 13.04
C VAL A 41 -13.64 -20.73 12.16
N GLU A 42 -13.18 -21.96 12.40
CA GLU A 42 -13.64 -23.15 11.68
C GLU A 42 -15.14 -23.38 11.88
N PHE A 43 -15.63 -23.26 13.12
CA PHE A 43 -17.05 -23.40 13.44
C PHE A 43 -17.90 -22.39 12.68
N PHE A 44 -17.54 -21.10 12.71
CA PHE A 44 -18.30 -20.06 11.99
C PHE A 44 -18.16 -20.17 10.47
N SER A 45 -16.98 -20.54 9.96
CA SER A 45 -16.75 -20.72 8.52
C SER A 45 -17.52 -21.90 7.93
N SER A 46 -17.82 -22.93 8.75
CA SER A 46 -18.60 -24.09 8.34
C SER A 46 -20.12 -23.84 8.24
N GLN A 47 -20.60 -22.69 8.74
CA GLN A 47 -22.03 -22.36 8.70
C GLN A 47 -22.43 -21.95 7.27
N LEU A 48 -23.51 -22.56 6.76
CA LEU A 48 -24.12 -22.16 5.50
C LEU A 48 -24.85 -20.82 5.69
N ILE A 49 -24.33 -19.76 5.07
CA ILE A 49 -24.98 -18.45 5.00
C ILE A 49 -25.62 -18.33 3.62
N ASP A 50 -26.93 -18.50 3.56
CA ASP A 50 -27.76 -18.43 2.34
C ASP A 50 -28.25 -17.00 2.04
N GLN A 51 -27.56 -15.99 2.60
CA GLN A 51 -27.88 -14.57 2.43
C GLN A 51 -26.75 -13.86 1.68
N PRO A 52 -27.04 -12.77 0.94
CA PRO A 52 -26.02 -11.93 0.35
C PRO A 52 -25.05 -11.40 1.42
N VAL A 53 -23.75 -11.53 1.17
CA VAL A 53 -22.70 -11.09 2.10
C VAL A 53 -21.81 -10.04 1.46
N VAL A 54 -21.43 -9.00 2.22
CA VAL A 54 -20.47 -7.98 1.76
C VAL A 54 -19.00 -8.41 1.90
N ALA A 55 -18.75 -9.53 2.60
CA ALA A 55 -17.43 -10.10 2.80
C ALA A 55 -17.50 -11.65 2.85
N PRO A 56 -16.57 -12.37 2.21
CA PRO A 56 -15.49 -11.84 1.38
C PRO A 56 -16.00 -11.24 0.05
N LEU A 57 -15.27 -10.27 -0.51
CA LEU A 57 -15.63 -9.63 -1.79
C LEU A 57 -15.72 -10.65 -2.93
N SER A 58 -14.93 -11.71 -2.89
CA SER A 58 -15.01 -12.84 -3.82
C SER A 58 -16.39 -13.49 -3.86
N ARG A 59 -17.17 -13.45 -2.76
CA ARG A 59 -18.56 -13.93 -2.70
C ARG A 59 -19.58 -12.83 -3.02
N TYR A 60 -19.25 -11.58 -2.72
CA TYR A 60 -20.10 -10.42 -3.05
C TYR A 60 -20.20 -10.21 -4.57
N CYS A 61 -19.10 -10.44 -5.29
CA CYS A 61 -19.04 -10.30 -6.74
C CYS A 61 -19.59 -11.56 -7.43
N ASP A 62 -20.74 -11.48 -8.11
CA ASP A 62 -21.21 -12.50 -9.07
C ASP A 62 -20.10 -12.72 -10.13
N PRO A 63 -19.91 -13.94 -10.68
CA PRO A 63 -19.01 -14.21 -11.82
C PRO A 63 -19.04 -13.19 -12.98
N LYS A 64 -20.13 -12.43 -13.14
CA LYS A 64 -20.27 -11.34 -14.12
C LYS A 64 -19.49 -10.07 -13.77
N TYR A 65 -19.12 -9.85 -12.51
CA TYR A 65 -18.41 -8.67 -12.08
C TYR A 65 -16.93 -8.76 -12.40
N LYS A 66 -16.35 -7.67 -12.88
CA LYS A 66 -14.91 -7.50 -12.93
C LYS A 66 -14.41 -6.87 -11.63
N LEU A 67 -13.50 -7.52 -10.92
CA LEU A 67 -12.87 -6.96 -9.72
C LEU A 67 -11.51 -6.34 -10.09
N LEU A 68 -11.36 -5.04 -9.89
CA LEU A 68 -10.09 -4.34 -10.08
C LEU A 68 -9.46 -4.06 -8.72
N ILE A 69 -8.28 -4.62 -8.47
CA ILE A 69 -7.52 -4.35 -7.25
C ILE A 69 -6.30 -3.52 -7.59
N PHE A 70 -6.17 -2.39 -6.92
CA PHE A 70 -5.05 -1.49 -7.01
C PHE A 70 -4.32 -1.44 -5.67
N SER A 71 -3.00 -1.36 -5.72
CA SER A 71 -2.18 -1.15 -4.54
C SER A 71 -1.07 -0.16 -4.84
N ASP A 72 -0.77 0.71 -3.88
CA ASP A 72 0.54 1.33 -3.80
C ASP A 72 1.59 0.27 -3.43
N PHE A 73 2.87 0.61 -3.60
CA PHE A 73 3.98 -0.27 -3.29
C PHE A 73 4.72 0.16 -2.02
N ASP A 74 5.24 1.38 -1.98
CA ASP A 74 6.09 1.87 -0.90
C ASP A 74 5.29 2.07 0.37
N LEU A 75 5.76 1.50 1.50
CA LEU A 75 5.10 1.55 2.81
C LEU A 75 3.66 0.97 2.86
N THR A 76 3.11 0.56 1.73
CA THR A 76 1.88 -0.21 1.58
C THR A 76 2.19 -1.71 1.44
N CYS A 77 2.93 -2.10 0.42
CA CYS A 77 3.41 -3.48 0.24
C CYS A 77 4.73 -3.73 0.97
N THR A 78 5.59 -2.72 1.07
CA THR A 78 6.93 -2.80 1.67
C THR A 78 6.94 -2.26 3.10
N ILE A 79 7.97 -2.60 3.86
CA ILE A 79 8.23 -1.98 5.18
C ILE A 79 9.17 -0.76 5.12
N VAL A 80 9.85 -0.57 3.99
CA VAL A 80 10.83 0.49 3.76
C VAL A 80 10.57 1.11 2.39
N ASP A 81 10.72 2.42 2.32
CA ASP A 81 10.57 3.20 1.09
C ASP A 81 11.63 2.83 0.03
N SER A 82 11.20 2.62 -1.21
CA SER A 82 12.05 2.22 -2.32
C SER A 82 13.12 3.25 -2.67
N SER A 83 12.87 4.55 -2.47
CA SER A 83 13.87 5.60 -2.74
C SER A 83 15.10 5.44 -1.84
N ALA A 84 14.90 5.08 -0.57
CA ALA A 84 15.99 4.81 0.37
C ALA A 84 16.79 3.56 -0.02
N ILE A 85 16.10 2.52 -0.50
CA ILE A 85 16.74 1.30 -1.01
C ILE A 85 17.61 1.62 -2.23
N LEU A 86 17.06 2.34 -3.22
CA LEU A 86 17.76 2.72 -4.44
C LEU A 86 18.96 3.63 -4.14
N ALA A 87 18.83 4.58 -3.22
CA ALA A 87 19.94 5.42 -2.80
C ALA A 87 21.08 4.61 -2.15
N GLU A 88 20.76 3.63 -1.31
CA GLU A 88 21.79 2.78 -0.70
C GLU A 88 22.49 1.89 -1.75
N ILE A 89 21.74 1.37 -2.74
CA ILE A 89 22.33 0.64 -3.88
C ILE A 89 23.30 1.52 -4.66
N ALA A 90 22.96 2.79 -4.91
CA ALA A 90 23.85 3.73 -5.59
C ALA A 90 25.15 3.95 -4.80
N ILE A 91 25.05 4.16 -3.49
CA ILE A 91 26.20 4.33 -2.59
C ILE A 91 27.12 3.09 -2.62
N LEU A 92 26.55 1.89 -2.54
CA LEU A 92 27.31 0.64 -2.57
C LEU A 92 27.92 0.36 -3.95
N SER A 93 27.19 0.64 -5.04
CA SER A 93 27.69 0.47 -6.41
C SER A 93 28.91 1.34 -6.68
N PHE A 94 28.86 2.59 -6.22
CA PHE A 94 29.98 3.53 -6.32
C PHE A 94 31.22 3.05 -5.55
N GLN A 95 31.03 2.45 -4.37
CA GLN A 95 32.13 1.86 -3.59
C GLN A 95 32.78 0.66 -4.32
N LYS A 96 31.98 -0.23 -4.91
CA LYS A 96 32.47 -1.41 -5.64
C LYS A 96 33.26 -1.02 -6.89
N ALA A 97 32.76 -0.07 -7.68
CA ALA A 97 33.43 0.37 -8.91
C ALA A 97 34.84 0.92 -8.64
N ASN A 98 35.00 1.68 -7.56
CA ASN A 98 36.28 2.30 -7.21
C ASN A 98 37.28 1.33 -6.54
N GLN A 99 36.81 0.25 -5.90
CA GLN A 99 37.69 -0.80 -5.34
C GLN A 99 38.44 -1.61 -6.40
N SER A 100 38.05 -1.51 -7.68
CA SER A 100 38.75 -2.15 -8.79
C SER A 100 39.99 -1.36 -9.29
N GLY A 101 40.25 -0.16 -8.73
CA GLY A 101 41.44 0.67 -8.99
C GLY A 101 42.30 0.87 -7.72
N ILE A 102 43.62 1.04 -7.90
CA ILE A 102 44.56 1.33 -6.81
C ILE A 102 44.41 2.81 -6.37
N ASP A 103 43.71 3.11 -5.25
CA ASP A 103 44.19 3.89 -4.08
C ASP A 103 43.09 4.26 -3.05
N ASN A 104 43.28 3.87 -1.78
CA ASN A 104 42.25 3.71 -0.74
C ASN A 104 41.82 4.97 0.07
N ASN A 105 42.07 6.20 -0.38
CA ASN A 105 41.68 7.42 0.36
C ASN A 105 40.77 8.39 -0.42
N LEU A 106 40.98 8.56 -1.72
CA LEU A 106 40.14 9.45 -2.56
C LEU A 106 38.73 8.87 -2.76
N ASP A 107 38.63 7.55 -2.82
CA ASP A 107 37.38 6.84 -3.11
C ASP A 107 36.44 6.80 -1.89
N ARG A 108 37.00 6.78 -0.68
CA ARG A 108 36.23 6.94 0.57
C ARG A 108 35.65 8.35 0.71
N ALA A 109 36.41 9.38 0.32
CA ALA A 109 35.94 10.76 0.33
C ALA A 109 34.76 10.94 -0.64
N LYS A 110 34.88 10.47 -1.89
CA LYS A 110 33.82 10.56 -2.92
C LYS A 110 32.56 9.75 -2.60
N SER A 111 32.68 8.57 -1.97
CA SER A 111 31.51 7.83 -1.47
C SER A 111 30.83 8.55 -0.29
N GLY A 112 31.62 9.19 0.58
CA GLY A 112 31.13 10.10 1.60
C GLY A 112 30.36 11.29 1.01
N ASP A 113 30.81 11.82 -0.12
CA ASP A 113 30.16 12.90 -0.85
C ASP A 113 28.79 12.47 -1.44
N LEU A 114 28.67 11.23 -1.92
CA LEU A 114 27.39 10.71 -2.42
C LEU A 114 26.37 10.49 -1.29
N ARG A 115 26.81 9.91 -0.17
CA ARG A 115 25.95 9.71 1.01
C ARG A 115 25.54 11.05 1.63
N SER A 116 26.44 12.03 1.70
CA SER A 116 26.11 13.37 2.20
C SER A 116 25.12 14.09 1.27
N SER A 117 25.28 13.95 -0.04
CA SER A 117 24.34 14.49 -1.05
C SER A 117 22.95 13.88 -0.89
N TRP A 118 22.84 12.54 -0.75
CA TRP A 118 21.57 11.88 -0.47
C TRP A 118 20.93 12.38 0.83
N ASN A 119 21.69 12.43 1.92
CA ASN A 119 21.19 12.89 3.21
C ASN A 119 20.69 14.34 3.15
N MET A 120 21.36 15.20 2.39
CA MET A 120 20.93 16.58 2.16
C MET A 120 19.62 16.64 1.37
N LEU A 121 19.50 15.87 0.29
CA LEU A 121 18.26 15.79 -0.52
C LEU A 121 17.09 15.24 0.30
N SER A 122 17.30 14.15 1.03
CA SER A 122 16.27 13.53 1.89
C SER A 122 15.82 14.50 3.00
N LYS A 123 16.75 15.19 3.65
CA LYS A 123 16.42 16.22 4.65
C LYS A 123 15.62 17.37 4.04
N GLN A 124 16.07 17.89 2.91
CA GLN A 124 15.37 18.98 2.20
C GLN A 124 13.96 18.54 1.79
N TYR A 125 13.80 17.32 1.29
CA TYR A 125 12.50 16.75 0.96
C TYR A 125 11.56 16.76 2.17
N MET A 126 12.00 16.23 3.31
CA MET A 126 11.16 16.17 4.51
C MET A 126 10.74 17.57 5.00
N GLU A 127 11.66 18.54 5.00
CA GLU A 127 11.38 19.91 5.43
C GLU A 127 10.42 20.66 4.47
N GLU A 128 10.57 20.46 3.16
CA GLU A 128 9.69 21.06 2.17
C GLU A 128 8.32 20.36 2.09
N TYR A 129 8.28 19.04 2.30
CA TYR A 129 7.05 18.25 2.33
C TYR A 129 6.11 18.75 3.42
N GLU A 130 6.60 18.98 4.64
CA GLU A 130 5.75 19.53 5.72
C GLU A 130 5.18 20.91 5.38
N LYS A 131 6.00 21.81 4.79
CA LYS A 131 5.52 23.12 4.32
C LYS A 131 4.49 22.97 3.20
N CYS A 132 4.67 22.00 2.32
CA CYS A 132 3.72 21.67 1.26
C CYS A 132 2.39 21.20 1.85
N MET A 133 2.42 20.34 2.86
CA MET A 133 1.23 19.88 3.57
C MET A 133 0.48 21.05 4.21
N GLU A 134 1.17 21.99 4.85
CA GLU A 134 0.53 23.19 5.42
C GLU A 134 -0.17 24.06 4.37
N ARG A 135 0.46 24.26 3.20
CA ARG A 135 -0.11 25.05 2.10
C ARG A 135 -1.30 24.39 1.42
N LEU A 136 -1.36 23.05 1.45
CA LEU A 136 -2.43 22.27 0.86
C LEU A 136 -3.73 22.40 1.66
N LEU A 137 -3.64 22.55 2.99
CA LEU A 137 -4.81 22.51 3.87
C LEU A 137 -5.63 23.81 3.76
N PRO A 138 -6.97 23.72 3.55
CA PRO A 138 -7.84 24.88 3.68
C PRO A 138 -7.89 25.33 5.16
N PRO A 139 -8.27 26.58 5.43
CA PRO A 139 -8.30 27.12 6.80
C PRO A 139 -9.35 26.48 7.70
N GLU A 140 -10.44 25.96 7.12
CA GLU A 140 -11.55 25.33 7.85
C GLU A 140 -11.71 23.87 7.44
N GLU A 141 -12.03 23.01 8.41
CA GLU A 141 -12.36 21.61 8.20
C GLU A 141 -13.72 21.48 7.52
N SER A 142 -13.79 20.67 6.46
CA SER A 142 -15.04 20.43 5.74
C SER A 142 -15.93 19.43 6.47
N LYS A 143 -17.24 19.72 6.56
CA LYS A 143 -18.23 18.81 7.19
C LYS A 143 -18.57 17.58 6.35
N SER A 144 -18.35 17.65 5.05
CA SER A 144 -18.58 16.58 4.07
C SER A 144 -17.43 16.54 3.07
N LEU A 145 -17.29 15.44 2.33
CA LEU A 145 -16.23 15.29 1.34
C LEU A 145 -16.23 16.48 0.34
N ASP A 146 -15.15 17.25 0.33
CA ASP A 146 -14.89 18.30 -0.66
C ASP A 146 -13.78 17.84 -1.62
N TYR A 147 -14.17 16.94 -2.53
CA TYR A 147 -13.25 16.29 -3.46
C TYR A 147 -12.54 17.30 -4.39
N ASP A 148 -13.27 18.30 -4.89
CA ASP A 148 -12.71 19.27 -5.85
C ASP A 148 -11.67 20.19 -5.20
N LYS A 149 -11.90 20.62 -3.94
CA LYS A 149 -10.86 21.37 -3.21
C LYS A 149 -9.68 20.49 -2.85
N LEU A 150 -9.89 19.23 -2.48
CA LEU A 150 -8.80 18.29 -2.22
C LEU A 150 -7.93 18.11 -3.47
N TYR A 151 -8.57 17.87 -4.62
CA TYR A 151 -7.89 17.72 -5.90
C TYR A 151 -7.00 18.94 -6.21
N LYS A 152 -7.57 20.14 -6.10
CA LYS A 152 -6.83 21.40 -6.28
C LYS A 152 -5.70 21.58 -5.27
N GLY A 153 -5.92 21.21 -4.00
CA GLY A 153 -4.87 21.24 -2.99
C GLY A 153 -3.69 20.33 -3.33
N LEU A 154 -3.97 19.14 -3.87
CA LEU A 154 -2.95 18.17 -4.28
C LEU A 154 -2.18 18.57 -5.54
N GLU A 155 -2.62 19.57 -6.31
CA GLU A 155 -1.79 20.19 -7.36
C GLU A 155 -0.51 20.80 -6.76
N VAL A 156 -0.59 21.37 -5.56
CA VAL A 156 0.59 21.90 -4.84
C VAL A 156 1.58 20.79 -4.53
N LEU A 157 1.09 19.63 -4.08
CA LEU A 157 1.91 18.45 -3.84
C LEU A 157 2.51 17.91 -5.15
N ALA A 158 1.72 17.87 -6.23
CA ALA A 158 2.19 17.38 -7.51
C ALA A 158 3.38 18.19 -8.06
N GLU A 159 3.33 19.52 -7.96
CA GLU A 159 4.43 20.37 -8.37
C GLU A 159 5.67 20.21 -7.48
N PHE A 160 5.47 20.04 -6.17
CA PHE A 160 6.54 19.72 -5.24
C PHE A 160 7.26 18.41 -5.59
N GLU A 161 6.51 17.32 -5.82
CA GLU A 161 7.08 16.01 -6.14
C GLU A 161 7.92 16.04 -7.44
N LYS A 162 7.43 16.72 -8.48
CA LYS A 162 8.16 16.90 -9.74
C LYS A 162 9.48 17.65 -9.55
N LEU A 163 9.48 18.69 -8.71
CA LEU A 163 10.69 19.44 -8.37
C LEU A 163 11.66 18.59 -7.53
N ALA A 164 11.15 17.83 -6.57
CA ALA A 164 11.94 16.91 -5.76
C ALA A 164 12.65 15.85 -6.62
N ASN A 165 11.92 15.19 -7.51
CA ASN A 165 12.50 14.24 -8.46
C ASN A 165 13.54 14.89 -9.38
N SER A 166 13.32 16.14 -9.81
CA SER A 166 14.30 16.87 -10.63
C SER A 166 15.61 17.09 -9.87
N ARG A 167 15.56 17.50 -8.60
CA ARG A 167 16.77 17.65 -7.76
C ARG A 167 17.53 16.34 -7.59
N VAL A 168 16.82 15.22 -7.46
CA VAL A 168 17.45 13.89 -7.36
C VAL A 168 18.19 13.56 -8.65
N VAL A 169 17.57 13.74 -9.81
CA VAL A 169 18.21 13.54 -11.12
C VAL A 169 19.42 14.47 -11.29
N ASP A 170 19.24 15.77 -11.06
CA ASP A 170 20.28 16.79 -11.22
C ASP A 170 21.48 16.56 -10.31
N SER A 171 21.28 15.94 -9.14
CA SER A 171 22.37 15.59 -8.22
C SER A 171 23.26 14.46 -8.75
N GLY A 172 22.78 13.68 -9.72
CA GLY A 172 23.46 12.49 -10.23
C GLY A 172 23.53 11.33 -9.23
N VAL A 173 22.81 11.40 -8.10
CA VAL A 173 22.88 10.38 -7.03
C VAL A 173 22.47 8.98 -7.52
N LEU A 174 21.68 8.92 -8.58
CA LEU A 174 21.17 7.67 -9.15
C LEU A 174 22.07 7.07 -10.23
N ARG A 175 23.17 7.72 -10.59
CA ARG A 175 24.06 7.28 -11.67
C ARG A 175 24.97 6.13 -11.22
N GLY A 176 25.24 5.19 -12.11
CA GLY A 176 26.22 4.12 -11.89
C GLY A 176 25.68 2.88 -11.17
N MET A 177 24.39 2.84 -10.83
CA MET A 177 23.76 1.63 -10.31
C MET A 177 23.68 0.54 -11.37
N ASN A 178 24.07 -0.68 -11.03
CA ASN A 178 23.92 -1.82 -11.92
C ASN A 178 22.50 -2.42 -11.79
N LEU A 179 21.88 -2.73 -12.93
CA LEU A 179 20.55 -3.35 -13.01
C LEU A 179 20.45 -4.65 -12.19
N GLU A 180 21.51 -5.45 -12.16
CA GLU A 180 21.56 -6.71 -11.40
C GLU A 180 21.59 -6.48 -9.88
N ASP A 181 22.24 -5.40 -9.42
CA ASP A 181 22.20 -5.04 -8.00
C ASP A 181 20.79 -4.56 -7.59
N ILE A 182 20.07 -3.87 -8.49
CA ILE A 182 18.64 -3.51 -8.30
C ILE A 182 17.77 -4.77 -8.20
N ARG A 183 17.95 -5.74 -9.11
CA ARG A 183 17.21 -7.01 -9.06
C ARG A 183 17.42 -7.75 -7.75
N LYS A 184 18.67 -7.93 -7.33
CA LYS A 184 19.02 -8.60 -6.07
C LYS A 184 18.44 -7.88 -4.85
N ALA A 185 18.40 -6.56 -4.88
CA ALA A 185 17.77 -5.79 -3.81
C ALA A 185 16.25 -6.02 -3.77
N GLY A 186 15.60 -6.02 -4.94
CA GLY A 186 14.18 -6.34 -5.06
C GLY A 186 13.85 -7.74 -4.56
N GLU A 187 14.63 -8.76 -4.95
CA GLU A 187 14.44 -10.15 -4.51
C GLU A 187 14.53 -10.34 -2.98
N ARG A 188 15.32 -9.50 -2.31
CA ARG A 188 15.54 -9.50 -0.85
C ARG A 188 14.64 -8.52 -0.11
N LEU A 189 13.81 -7.78 -0.83
CA LEU A 189 12.95 -6.76 -0.25
C LEU A 189 11.93 -7.42 0.68
N ILE A 190 11.82 -6.87 1.89
CA ILE A 190 10.88 -7.37 2.88
C ILE A 190 9.51 -6.73 2.62
N LEU A 191 8.55 -7.58 2.25
CA LEU A 191 7.14 -7.19 2.15
C LEU A 191 6.48 -7.22 3.54
N GLN A 192 5.45 -6.41 3.72
CA GLN A 192 4.65 -6.40 4.95
C GLN A 192 4.05 -7.77 5.24
N GLY A 193 3.85 -8.06 6.53
CA GLY A 193 3.23 -9.31 6.97
C GLY A 193 1.87 -9.54 6.29
N GLY A 194 1.72 -10.69 5.64
CA GLY A 194 0.51 -11.05 4.88
C GLY A 194 0.47 -10.57 3.43
N CYS A 195 1.27 -9.57 3.03
CA CYS A 195 1.29 -9.00 1.68
C CYS A 195 1.65 -10.06 0.61
N LYS A 196 2.76 -10.78 0.82
CA LYS A 196 3.19 -11.88 -0.06
C LYS A 196 2.07 -12.92 -0.24
N ASN A 197 1.48 -13.38 0.85
CA ASN A 197 0.44 -14.41 0.83
C ASN A 197 -0.81 -13.91 0.09
N PHE A 198 -1.21 -12.65 0.29
CA PHE A 198 -2.31 -12.03 -0.43
C PHE A 198 -2.07 -12.05 -1.95
N PHE A 199 -0.94 -11.50 -2.42
CA PHE A 199 -0.67 -11.44 -3.86
C PHE A 199 -0.47 -12.82 -4.49
N GLN A 200 0.17 -13.77 -3.79
CA GLN A 200 0.26 -15.16 -4.26
C GLN A 200 -1.12 -15.81 -4.42
N LYS A 201 -2.02 -15.60 -3.45
CA LYS A 201 -3.35 -16.20 -3.48
C LYS A 201 -4.22 -15.55 -4.54
N ILE A 202 -4.29 -14.22 -4.57
CA ILE A 202 -5.15 -13.51 -5.52
C ILE A 202 -4.77 -13.79 -6.97
N VAL A 203 -3.48 -13.88 -7.29
CA VAL A 203 -3.02 -14.22 -8.65
C VAL A 203 -3.46 -15.63 -9.04
N LYS A 204 -3.41 -16.61 -8.13
CA LYS A 204 -3.95 -17.96 -8.38
C LYS A 204 -5.46 -17.96 -8.56
N THR A 205 -6.18 -17.13 -7.78
CA THR A 205 -7.64 -17.04 -7.86
C THR A 205 -8.12 -16.31 -9.12
N ARG A 206 -7.25 -15.58 -9.83
CA ARG A 206 -7.56 -14.92 -11.11
C ARG A 206 -8.08 -15.86 -12.19
N GLU A 207 -7.72 -17.14 -12.16
CA GLU A 207 -8.27 -18.13 -13.10
C GLU A 207 -9.76 -18.39 -12.88
N ASN A 208 -10.25 -18.15 -11.65
CA ASN A 208 -11.62 -18.43 -11.22
C ASN A 208 -12.47 -17.17 -11.03
N LEU A 209 -11.84 -16.00 -10.92
CA LEU A 209 -12.49 -14.70 -10.75
C LEU A 209 -12.08 -13.77 -11.90
N ASN A 210 -13.04 -13.04 -12.48
CA ASN A 210 -12.75 -11.99 -13.44
C ASN A 210 -12.08 -10.80 -12.73
N LEU A 211 -10.75 -10.87 -12.57
CA LEU A 211 -10.00 -10.00 -11.67
C LEU A 211 -8.71 -9.51 -12.34
N ASP A 212 -8.39 -8.24 -12.15
CA ASP A 212 -7.11 -7.66 -12.53
C ASP A 212 -6.46 -6.97 -11.33
N VAL A 213 -5.14 -7.14 -11.19
CA VAL A 213 -4.36 -6.54 -10.13
C VAL A 213 -3.37 -5.55 -10.71
N HIS A 214 -3.31 -4.35 -10.14
CA HIS A 214 -2.51 -3.25 -10.59
C HIS A 214 -1.69 -2.67 -9.43
N ILE A 215 -0.40 -2.43 -9.66
CA ILE A 215 0.47 -1.70 -8.74
C ILE A 215 0.69 -0.31 -9.33
N LEU A 216 0.32 0.75 -8.60
CA LEU A 216 0.58 2.14 -9.00
C LEU A 216 1.57 2.76 -8.02
N SER A 217 2.80 3.04 -8.44
CA SER A 217 3.88 3.45 -7.52
C SER A 217 4.75 4.56 -8.08
N TYR A 218 5.19 5.47 -7.20
CA TYR A 218 6.19 6.49 -7.51
C TYR A 218 7.62 5.96 -7.60
N CYS A 219 7.87 4.70 -7.26
CA CYS A 219 9.19 4.08 -7.28
C CYS A 219 9.94 4.49 -8.56
N TRP A 220 11.20 4.91 -8.41
CA TRP A 220 11.95 5.43 -9.55
C TRP A 220 12.36 4.35 -10.56
N CYS A 221 12.30 3.07 -10.17
CA CYS A 221 12.67 1.94 -11.03
C CYS A 221 11.74 0.75 -10.81
N ALA A 222 10.84 0.53 -11.77
CA ALA A 222 9.88 -0.57 -11.76
C ALA A 222 10.55 -1.96 -11.71
N GLU A 223 11.83 -2.10 -12.09
CA GLU A 223 12.56 -3.36 -11.95
C GLU A 223 12.65 -3.81 -10.49
N LEU A 224 12.80 -2.88 -9.54
CA LEU A 224 12.82 -3.21 -8.11
C LEU A 224 11.50 -3.89 -7.69
N ILE A 225 10.37 -3.33 -8.14
CA ILE A 225 9.02 -3.85 -7.88
C ILE A 225 8.86 -5.23 -8.54
N ARG A 226 9.25 -5.36 -9.81
CA ARG A 226 9.17 -6.63 -10.55
C ARG A 226 9.97 -7.73 -9.85
N SER A 227 11.19 -7.44 -9.43
CA SER A 227 12.04 -8.41 -8.71
C SER A 227 11.47 -8.81 -7.35
N ALA A 228 10.86 -7.87 -6.61
CA ALA A 228 10.19 -8.17 -5.34
C ALA A 228 9.02 -9.15 -5.53
N PHE A 229 8.14 -8.90 -6.51
CA PHE A 229 7.02 -9.78 -6.77
C PHE A 229 7.39 -11.07 -7.51
N SER A 230 8.50 -11.08 -8.26
CA SER A 230 9.09 -12.28 -8.85
C SER A 230 9.57 -13.24 -7.75
N SER A 231 10.35 -12.74 -6.78
CA SER A 231 10.79 -13.50 -5.58
C SER A 231 9.61 -13.94 -4.71
N ALA A 232 8.52 -13.17 -4.70
CA ALA A 232 7.27 -13.56 -4.07
C ALA A 232 6.48 -14.61 -4.87
N GLY A 233 6.81 -14.90 -6.13
CA GLY A 233 6.12 -15.89 -6.96
C GLY A 233 4.73 -15.46 -7.42
N CYS A 234 4.52 -14.15 -7.64
CA CYS A 234 3.24 -13.60 -8.07
C CYS A 234 3.32 -12.58 -9.23
N LEU A 235 4.50 -12.37 -9.83
CA LEU A 235 4.71 -11.34 -10.86
C LEU A 235 3.77 -11.47 -12.08
N ASP A 236 3.56 -12.68 -12.59
CA ASP A 236 2.82 -12.92 -13.85
C ASP A 236 1.34 -12.48 -13.82
N GLY A 237 0.80 -12.25 -12.62
CA GLY A 237 -0.58 -11.79 -12.43
C GLY A 237 -0.73 -10.29 -12.16
N LEU A 238 0.38 -9.52 -12.18
CA LEU A 238 0.39 -8.11 -11.79
C LEU A 238 0.67 -7.18 -12.96
N ASN A 239 -0.10 -6.10 -13.04
CA ASN A 239 0.18 -4.97 -13.93
C ASN A 239 0.91 -3.88 -13.14
N ILE A 240 2.21 -3.71 -13.36
CA ILE A 240 3.02 -2.72 -12.64
C ILE A 240 3.12 -1.41 -13.43
N HIS A 241 2.69 -0.31 -12.82
CA HIS A 241 2.74 1.05 -13.37
C HIS A 241 3.59 1.91 -12.45
N SER A 242 4.81 2.23 -12.91
CA SER A 242 5.77 3.01 -12.13
C SER A 242 6.77 3.69 -13.07
N ASN A 243 7.71 4.45 -12.50
CA ASN A 243 8.79 5.05 -13.27
C ASN A 243 9.84 3.99 -13.65
N GLU A 244 10.74 4.35 -14.56
CA GLU A 244 11.85 3.48 -14.94
C GLU A 244 13.15 4.26 -15.00
N PHE A 245 14.27 3.64 -14.63
CA PHE A 245 15.57 4.24 -14.88
C PHE A 245 15.95 4.10 -16.35
N ALA A 246 16.66 5.10 -16.87
CA ALA A 246 17.37 4.93 -18.13
C ALA A 246 18.69 4.19 -17.89
N PHE A 247 18.95 3.16 -18.69
CA PHE A 247 20.16 2.33 -18.59
C PHE A 247 20.98 2.39 -19.88
N GLU A 248 22.30 2.43 -19.71
CA GLU A 248 23.30 2.19 -20.76
C GLU A 248 24.15 1.00 -20.31
N ASP A 249 24.24 -0.05 -21.14
CA ASP A 249 24.98 -1.29 -20.82
C ASP A 249 24.66 -1.87 -19.42
N SER A 250 23.37 -1.86 -19.03
CA SER A 250 22.86 -2.29 -17.71
C SER A 250 23.31 -1.44 -16.52
N VAL A 251 23.80 -0.22 -16.77
CA VAL A 251 24.17 0.76 -15.75
C VAL A 251 23.27 1.98 -15.84
N SER A 252 22.71 2.42 -14.72
CA SER A 252 21.84 3.59 -14.65
C SER A 252 22.59 4.85 -15.08
N THR A 253 22.00 5.61 -15.99
CA THR A 253 22.53 6.92 -16.41
C THR A 253 22.29 8.00 -15.35
N GLY A 254 21.39 7.75 -14.40
CA GLY A 254 20.89 8.71 -13.41
C GLY A 254 19.58 9.37 -13.81
N GLU A 255 19.12 9.18 -15.05
CA GLU A 255 17.85 9.70 -15.55
C GLU A 255 16.67 8.79 -15.19
N ILE A 256 15.50 9.40 -15.02
CA ILE A 256 14.24 8.73 -14.74
C ILE A 256 13.28 8.96 -15.90
N ASP A 257 12.75 7.90 -16.48
CA ASP A 257 11.55 7.90 -17.32
C ASP A 257 10.31 8.08 -16.44
N ARG A 258 9.91 9.35 -16.32
CA ARG A 258 8.93 9.88 -15.37
C ARG A 258 7.49 9.63 -15.80
N LYS A 259 7.00 8.41 -15.62
CA LYS A 259 5.64 8.00 -15.96
C LYS A 259 4.60 8.33 -14.89
N MET A 260 4.99 8.36 -13.62
CA MET A 260 4.10 8.56 -12.48
C MET A 260 4.86 9.18 -11.31
N GLN A 261 4.64 10.46 -11.04
CA GLN A 261 5.41 11.19 -10.03
C GLN A 261 4.54 11.89 -9.00
N SER A 262 3.22 11.92 -9.18
CA SER A 262 2.34 12.73 -8.36
C SER A 262 0.99 12.07 -8.09
N PRO A 263 0.22 12.58 -7.10
CA PRO A 263 -1.09 12.03 -6.77
C PRO A 263 -2.06 12.12 -7.96
N LEU A 264 -1.87 13.17 -8.77
CA LEU A 264 -2.64 13.40 -9.99
C LEU A 264 -2.29 12.38 -11.07
N ASP A 265 -1.01 12.04 -11.27
CA ASP A 265 -0.62 11.00 -12.22
C ASP A 265 -1.19 9.63 -11.81
N LYS A 266 -1.14 9.31 -10.51
CA LYS A 266 -1.73 8.07 -9.95
C LYS A 266 -3.23 8.00 -10.25
N VAL A 267 -4.00 9.06 -9.93
CA VAL A 267 -5.46 9.04 -10.10
C VAL A 267 -5.88 9.02 -11.57
N GLU A 268 -5.16 9.73 -12.45
CA GLU A 268 -5.45 9.69 -13.88
C GLU A 268 -5.13 8.31 -14.48
N LYS A 269 -4.06 7.66 -14.03
CA LYS A 269 -3.77 6.27 -14.42
C LYS A 269 -4.84 5.31 -13.91
N PHE A 270 -5.28 5.45 -12.66
CA PHE A 270 -6.39 4.68 -12.09
C PHE A 270 -7.67 4.83 -12.92
N LYS A 271 -8.07 6.07 -13.24
CA LYS A 271 -9.27 6.36 -14.04
C LYS A 271 -9.18 5.82 -15.47
N SER A 272 -8.00 5.90 -16.09
CA SER A 272 -7.75 5.33 -17.42
C SER A 272 -7.98 3.82 -17.41
N ILE A 273 -7.35 3.09 -16.48
CA ILE A 273 -7.52 1.63 -16.36
C ILE A 273 -9.00 1.27 -16.12
N ARG A 274 -9.70 2.06 -15.30
CA ARG A 274 -11.12 1.84 -15.02
C ARG A 274 -12.01 2.10 -16.23
N SER A 275 -11.65 3.06 -17.07
CA SER A 275 -12.41 3.43 -18.27
C SER A 275 -12.17 2.45 -19.44
N ASP A 276 -11.06 1.73 -19.42
CA ASP A 276 -10.73 0.68 -20.40
C ASP A 276 -11.57 -0.60 -20.18
N VAL A 277 -12.25 -0.72 -19.03
CA VAL A 277 -13.22 -1.79 -18.79
C VAL A 277 -14.47 -1.54 -19.63
N ASP A 278 -14.95 -2.58 -20.31
CA ASP A 278 -16.19 -2.55 -21.07
C ASP A 278 -17.34 -2.04 -20.19
N SER A 279 -18.00 -0.96 -20.63
CA SER A 279 -19.08 -0.29 -19.90
C SER A 279 -20.32 -1.17 -19.70
N THR A 280 -20.40 -2.28 -20.43
CA THR A 280 -21.46 -3.30 -20.26
C THR A 280 -21.18 -4.29 -19.13
N VAL A 281 -19.93 -4.36 -18.64
CA VAL A 281 -19.52 -5.27 -17.57
C VAL A 281 -19.56 -4.52 -16.24
N PRO A 282 -20.37 -4.96 -15.26
CA PRO A 282 -20.33 -4.36 -13.93
C PRO A 282 -18.95 -4.63 -13.31
N PHE A 283 -18.37 -3.64 -12.66
CA PHE A 283 -17.07 -3.80 -12.01
C PHE A 283 -17.08 -3.19 -10.61
N LEU A 284 -16.16 -3.66 -9.78
CA LEU A 284 -15.90 -3.13 -8.45
C LEU A 284 -14.41 -2.84 -8.31
N SER A 285 -14.08 -1.66 -7.79
CA SER A 285 -12.70 -1.23 -7.62
C SER A 285 -12.29 -1.13 -6.15
N VAL A 286 -11.14 -1.71 -5.82
CA VAL A 286 -10.50 -1.62 -4.51
C VAL A 286 -9.16 -0.93 -4.68
N TYR A 287 -8.88 0.11 -3.89
CA TYR A 287 -7.55 0.71 -3.84
C TYR A 287 -6.96 0.57 -2.43
N ILE A 288 -5.71 0.14 -2.35
CA ILE A 288 -4.96 -0.04 -1.11
C ILE A 288 -3.78 0.93 -1.11
N GLY A 289 -3.67 1.79 -0.10
CA GLY A 289 -2.57 2.75 0.03
C GLY A 289 -2.35 3.16 1.48
N ASP A 290 -1.33 3.98 1.74
CA ASP A 290 -0.97 4.40 3.11
C ASP A 290 -0.80 5.93 3.27
N SER A 291 -0.71 6.65 2.15
CA SER A 291 -0.21 8.02 2.14
C SER A 291 -1.19 9.06 1.59
N VAL A 292 -0.84 10.34 1.74
CA VAL A 292 -1.55 11.47 1.10
C VAL A 292 -1.49 11.36 -0.42
N GLY A 293 -0.42 10.77 -0.97
CA GLY A 293 -0.25 10.58 -2.40
C GLY A 293 -1.28 9.63 -3.02
N ASP A 294 -1.90 8.78 -2.21
CA ASP A 294 -2.91 7.83 -2.63
C ASP A 294 -4.34 8.33 -2.44
N LEU A 295 -4.52 9.45 -1.75
CA LEU A 295 -5.83 9.87 -1.25
C LEU A 295 -6.87 10.04 -2.37
N LEU A 296 -6.46 10.53 -3.55
CA LEU A 296 -7.36 10.62 -4.71
C LEU A 296 -7.79 9.24 -5.22
N CYS A 297 -6.86 8.29 -5.34
CA CYS A 297 -7.19 6.94 -5.79
C CYS A 297 -8.05 6.19 -4.75
N LEU A 298 -7.73 6.36 -3.47
CA LEU A 298 -8.50 5.82 -2.35
C LEU A 298 -9.96 6.29 -2.38
N LEU A 299 -10.19 7.56 -2.73
CA LEU A 299 -11.53 8.14 -2.81
C LEU A 299 -12.24 7.82 -4.13
N GLU A 300 -11.51 7.63 -5.24
CA GLU A 300 -12.10 7.29 -6.54
C GLU A 300 -12.46 5.80 -6.68
N ALA A 301 -11.83 4.94 -5.88
CA ALA A 301 -12.22 3.55 -5.75
C ALA A 301 -13.59 3.41 -5.06
N ASP A 302 -14.32 2.36 -5.42
CA ASP A 302 -15.56 2.01 -4.72
C ASP A 302 -15.28 1.64 -3.26
N ILE A 303 -14.09 1.08 -3.02
CA ILE A 303 -13.57 0.70 -1.71
C ILE A 303 -12.13 1.18 -1.57
N GLY A 304 -11.93 2.26 -0.81
CA GLY A 304 -10.59 2.70 -0.41
C GLY A 304 -10.16 2.08 0.91
N ILE A 305 -9.02 1.39 0.93
CA ILE A 305 -8.43 0.75 2.10
C ILE A 305 -7.10 1.42 2.44
N VAL A 306 -6.98 1.90 3.67
CA VAL A 306 -5.79 2.53 4.21
C VAL A 306 -5.07 1.57 5.13
N ILE A 307 -3.84 1.19 4.78
CA ILE A 307 -2.93 0.43 5.65
C ILE A 307 -1.97 1.39 6.34
N GLY A 308 -1.64 1.16 7.62
CA GLY A 308 -0.64 1.97 8.33
C GLY A 308 -1.02 3.44 8.62
N SER A 309 -2.23 3.87 8.25
CA SER A 309 -2.86 5.20 8.42
C SER A 309 -2.01 6.28 9.13
N THR A 310 -1.19 6.98 8.35
CA THR A 310 -0.28 8.02 8.84
C THR A 310 -1.00 9.25 9.41
N THR A 311 -0.33 9.98 10.31
CA THR A 311 -0.87 11.23 10.89
C THR A 311 -1.15 12.28 9.83
N SER A 312 -0.28 12.41 8.83
CA SER A 312 -0.44 13.34 7.72
C SER A 312 -1.64 12.99 6.84
N LEU A 313 -1.82 11.71 6.49
CA LEU A 313 -3.00 11.25 5.75
C LEU A 313 -4.30 11.56 6.51
N ARG A 314 -4.34 11.26 7.81
CA ARG A 314 -5.52 11.57 8.63
C ARG A 314 -5.78 13.06 8.74
N ARG A 315 -4.74 13.88 8.91
CA ARG A 315 -4.83 15.34 8.99
C ARG A 315 -5.44 15.90 7.71
N VAL A 316 -4.85 15.55 6.56
CA VAL A 316 -5.33 16.00 5.24
C VAL A 316 -6.75 15.49 5.00
N GLY A 317 -6.98 14.17 5.11
CA GLY A 317 -8.29 13.58 4.85
C GLY A 317 -9.41 14.22 5.67
N LYS A 318 -9.21 14.39 6.99
CA LYS A 318 -10.22 15.04 7.85
C LYS A 318 -10.51 16.47 7.44
N GLN A 319 -9.47 17.25 7.12
CA GLN A 319 -9.64 18.63 6.67
C GLN A 319 -10.57 18.75 5.45
N PHE A 320 -10.60 17.73 4.59
CA PHE A 320 -11.48 17.65 3.42
C PHE A 320 -12.75 16.81 3.63
N GLY A 321 -13.08 16.47 4.87
CA GLY A 321 -14.32 15.75 5.22
C GLY A 321 -14.28 14.24 4.99
N VAL A 322 -13.09 13.62 4.97
CA VAL A 322 -12.91 12.16 4.88
C VAL A 322 -13.03 11.52 6.26
N SER A 323 -13.85 10.47 6.35
CA SER A 323 -14.00 9.63 7.52
C SER A 323 -13.18 8.36 7.40
N PHE A 324 -12.35 8.08 8.42
CA PHE A 324 -11.54 6.87 8.50
C PHE A 324 -12.19 5.88 9.47
N VAL A 325 -12.65 4.74 8.97
CA VAL A 325 -13.43 3.75 9.72
C VAL A 325 -12.68 2.42 9.75
N PRO A 326 -12.50 1.74 10.90
CA PRO A 326 -11.91 0.41 10.91
C PRO A 326 -12.68 -0.57 10.00
N LEU A 327 -11.96 -1.38 9.22
CA LEU A 327 -12.55 -2.20 8.15
C LEU A 327 -13.71 -3.06 8.64
N PHE A 328 -13.49 -3.97 9.60
CA PHE A 328 -14.55 -4.90 10.04
C PHE A 328 -15.78 -4.22 10.67
N PRO A 329 -15.67 -3.25 11.59
CA PRO A 329 -16.82 -2.48 12.04
C PRO A 329 -17.58 -1.80 10.89
N GLY A 330 -16.87 -1.26 9.91
CA GLY A 330 -17.47 -0.67 8.72
C GLY A 330 -18.21 -1.69 7.86
N LEU A 331 -17.68 -2.90 7.70
CA LEU A 331 -18.31 -4.00 6.97
C LEU A 331 -19.59 -4.50 7.65
N VAL A 332 -19.63 -4.54 8.98
CA VAL A 332 -20.86 -4.88 9.73
C VAL A 332 -21.98 -3.90 9.40
N GLU A 333 -21.66 -2.61 9.31
CA GLU A 333 -22.65 -1.59 8.96
C GLU A 333 -23.10 -1.72 7.50
N LYS A 334 -22.16 -2.01 6.60
CA LYS A 334 -22.47 -2.29 5.19
C LYS A 334 -23.36 -3.52 5.01
N GLN A 335 -23.14 -4.57 5.79
CA GLN A 335 -23.98 -5.77 5.77
C GLN A 335 -25.42 -5.48 6.19
N ARG A 336 -25.63 -4.56 7.16
CA ARG A 336 -26.98 -4.13 7.56
C ARG A 336 -27.67 -3.37 6.45
N GLN A 337 -26.95 -2.45 5.80
CA GLN A 337 -27.47 -1.68 4.65
C GLN A 337 -27.89 -2.60 3.50
N LEU A 338 -27.11 -3.65 3.21
CA LEU A 338 -27.45 -4.63 2.17
C LEU A 338 -28.78 -5.37 2.44
N ALA A 339 -29.15 -5.55 3.71
CA ALA A 339 -30.41 -6.18 4.07
C ALA A 339 -31.62 -5.23 3.95
N GLU A 340 -31.37 -3.92 3.86
CA GLU A 340 -32.40 -2.87 3.87
C GLU A 340 -32.59 -2.20 2.49
N GLU A 341 -31.57 -2.17 1.63
CA GLU A 341 -31.58 -1.49 0.33
C GLU A 341 -31.08 -2.40 -0.82
N ASP A 342 -31.75 -2.34 -1.99
CA ASP A 342 -31.37 -3.05 -3.23
C ASP A 342 -30.21 -2.39 -4.00
N ALA A 343 -29.54 -1.36 -3.44
CA ALA A 343 -28.51 -0.59 -4.13
C ALA A 343 -27.08 -1.07 -3.82
N SER A 344 -26.12 -0.78 -4.72
CA SER A 344 -24.69 -1.03 -4.47
C SER A 344 -24.24 -0.36 -3.17
N VAL A 345 -23.76 -1.18 -2.24
CA VAL A 345 -23.41 -0.80 -0.87
C VAL A 345 -22.09 -0.02 -0.81
N PHE A 346 -21.21 -0.28 -1.78
CA PHE A 346 -19.95 0.41 -2.00
C PHE A 346 -20.09 1.40 -3.16
N LYS A 347 -19.53 2.60 -2.98
CA LYS A 347 -19.64 3.71 -3.92
C LYS A 347 -18.37 4.55 -3.88
N ALA A 348 -17.84 4.85 -5.07
CA ALA A 348 -16.78 5.83 -5.23
C ALA A 348 -17.18 7.18 -4.63
N ARG A 349 -16.19 7.89 -4.09
CA ARG A 349 -16.30 9.22 -3.48
C ARG A 349 -17.36 9.31 -2.36
N SER A 350 -17.55 8.23 -1.61
CA SER A 350 -18.42 8.21 -0.43
C SER A 350 -17.91 9.07 0.73
N GLY A 351 -16.62 9.44 0.71
CA GLY A 351 -15.94 10.12 1.82
C GLY A 351 -15.56 9.18 2.96
N VAL A 352 -15.78 7.87 2.83
CA VAL A 352 -15.40 6.86 3.82
C VAL A 352 -14.22 6.05 3.29
N LEU A 353 -13.15 5.98 4.09
CA LEU A 353 -12.00 5.10 3.85
C LEU A 353 -11.88 4.09 4.98
N TYR A 354 -11.61 2.84 4.62
CA TYR A 354 -11.50 1.74 5.58
C TYR A 354 -10.06 1.59 6.05
N THR A 355 -9.82 1.58 7.36
CA THR A 355 -8.47 1.40 7.90
C THR A 355 -8.21 -0.02 8.34
N VAL A 356 -7.03 -0.54 8.03
CA VAL A 356 -6.53 -1.85 8.46
C VAL A 356 -5.17 -1.71 9.13
N SER A 357 -4.85 -2.68 9.98
CA SER A 357 -3.54 -2.81 10.63
C SER A 357 -2.59 -3.74 9.87
N SER A 358 -3.11 -4.62 9.01
CA SER A 358 -2.31 -5.60 8.28
C SER A 358 -2.96 -6.06 6.97
N TRP A 359 -2.16 -6.65 6.10
CA TRP A 359 -2.65 -7.33 4.89
C TRP A 359 -3.51 -8.55 5.19
N SER A 360 -3.44 -9.13 6.39
CA SER A 360 -4.32 -10.23 6.79
C SER A 360 -5.78 -9.82 6.85
N GLU A 361 -6.08 -8.58 7.28
CA GLU A 361 -7.45 -8.04 7.25
C GLU A 361 -7.94 -7.84 5.82
N ILE A 362 -7.06 -7.32 4.95
CA ILE A 362 -7.33 -7.16 3.51
C ILE A 362 -7.60 -8.52 2.87
N HIS A 363 -6.78 -9.53 3.18
CA HIS A 363 -6.95 -10.89 2.70
C HIS A 363 -8.31 -11.45 3.12
N ALA A 364 -8.63 -11.38 4.42
CA ALA A 364 -9.90 -11.88 4.95
C ALA A 364 -11.10 -11.20 4.29
N PHE A 365 -11.00 -9.89 4.04
CA PHE A 365 -12.06 -9.14 3.38
C PHE A 365 -12.20 -9.45 1.89
N VAL A 366 -11.10 -9.55 1.14
CA VAL A 366 -11.15 -9.72 -0.32
C VAL A 366 -11.40 -11.19 -0.69
N LEU A 367 -10.63 -12.10 -0.09
CA LEU A 367 -10.56 -13.51 -0.49
C LEU A 367 -11.29 -14.45 0.48
N GLY A 368 -11.38 -14.09 1.76
CA GLY A 368 -11.99 -14.93 2.80
C GLY A 368 -10.97 -15.75 3.58
N SER A 369 -11.43 -16.82 4.24
CA SER A 369 -10.67 -17.64 5.19
C SER A 369 -9.89 -18.80 4.56
N ASP A 370 -9.61 -18.76 3.25
CA ASP A 370 -8.80 -19.79 2.56
C ASP A 370 -7.31 -19.66 2.92
N PHE A 371 -6.98 -19.88 4.20
CA PHE A 371 -5.65 -20.15 4.73
C PHE A 371 -5.18 -21.59 4.39
N SER A 372 -5.48 -22.04 3.16
CA SER A 372 -5.01 -23.33 2.63
C SER A 372 -3.57 -23.27 2.17
#